data_AF-A0A3M5PBQ9-F1
#
_entry.id   AF-A0A3M5PBQ9-F1
#
_cell.length_a   1.000
_cell.length_b   1.000
_cell.length_c   1.000
_cell.angle_alpha   90.00
_cell.angle_beta   90.00
_cell.angle_gamma   90.00
#
_symmetry.space_group_name_H-M   'P 1'
#
loop_
_entity.id
_entity.type
_entity.pdbx_description
1 polymer ?
#
loop_
_entity_poly.entity_id
_entity_poly.type
_entity_poly.pdbx_seq_one_letter_code
_entity_poly.pdbx_strand_id
1 'polypeptide(L)'
;MNIDAIKNHMGTLRPVAVPQRLMSEMGSGVAPDKAFKTDATEAEAKAKPFHEYQKEPWLAEPASEMFNNHEHYVAYKKIFSAMELDLMRITYDAYRKELADTHPEIASKNFSFTLDEDASLKIIDYDNNLTETEKAILTESINKFQELKSMAQTNAKTIMDLVDHDHDNFGRRYNLNIDNFHRVIDYAKLINTSAKQMEHEWVQQIQSNAETKSSLSISVLA
;
A
#
# COMPACT_ATOMS: atom_id res chain seq x y z
N MET A 1 -3.02 21.84 -36.69
CA MET A 1 -2.54 20.46 -36.52
C MET A 1 -3.57 19.57 -37.21
N ASN A 2 -3.19 18.90 -38.31
CA ASN A 2 -4.11 18.23 -39.23
C ASN A 2 -4.24 16.73 -38.87
N ILE A 3 -5.47 16.25 -38.72
CA ILE A 3 -5.83 14.94 -38.12
C ILE A 3 -5.75 13.79 -39.16
N ASP A 4 -5.52 14.10 -40.43
CA ASP A 4 -5.49 13.11 -41.52
C ASP A 4 -4.15 12.36 -41.68
N ALA A 5 -3.11 12.72 -40.93
CA ALA A 5 -1.79 12.09 -41.03
C ALA A 5 -1.65 10.76 -40.23
N ILE A 6 -2.59 10.42 -39.35
CA ILE A 6 -2.48 9.24 -38.47
C ILE A 6 -3.12 7.98 -39.08
N LYS A 7 -3.99 8.12 -40.09
CA LYS A 7 -4.73 6.97 -40.66
C LYS A 7 -3.93 6.06 -41.61
N ASN A 8 -2.72 6.44 -42.04
CA ASN A 8 -1.97 5.70 -43.07
C ASN A 8 -0.77 4.88 -42.58
N HIS A 9 -0.74 4.42 -41.33
CA HIS A 9 0.32 3.49 -40.86
C HIS A 9 -0.18 2.15 -40.28
N MET A 10 -1.47 1.82 -40.37
CA MET A 10 -1.99 0.51 -39.91
C MET A 10 -2.06 -0.57 -41.02
N GLY A 11 -1.23 -0.47 -42.07
CA GLY A 11 -1.28 -1.35 -43.24
C GLY A 11 -0.30 -2.54 -43.27
N THR A 12 0.68 -2.63 -42.36
CA THR A 12 1.76 -3.63 -42.49
C THR A 12 2.25 -4.20 -41.15
N LEU A 13 1.35 -4.80 -40.38
CA LEU A 13 1.74 -5.76 -39.34
C LEU A 13 1.31 -7.16 -39.79
N ARG A 14 2.29 -7.98 -40.17
CA ARG A 14 2.09 -9.42 -40.41
C ARG A 14 1.84 -10.11 -39.05
N PRO A 15 0.91 -11.07 -38.96
CA PRO A 15 0.73 -11.82 -37.73
C PRO A 15 1.97 -12.66 -37.42
N VAL A 16 2.55 -12.47 -36.25
CA VAL A 16 3.61 -13.33 -35.71
C VAL A 16 2.99 -14.68 -35.36
N ALA A 17 3.53 -15.76 -35.90
CA ALA A 17 3.09 -17.12 -35.59
C ALA A 17 3.42 -17.45 -34.13
N VAL A 18 2.40 -17.81 -33.34
CA VAL A 18 2.56 -18.31 -31.97
C VAL A 18 3.09 -19.75 -32.03
N PRO A 19 4.16 -20.10 -31.29
CA PRO A 19 4.65 -21.47 -31.23
C PRO A 19 3.57 -22.43 -30.70
N GLN A 20 3.39 -23.54 -31.41
CA GLN A 20 2.33 -24.55 -31.25
C GLN A 20 2.28 -25.26 -29.88
N ARG A 21 3.18 -24.93 -28.95
CA ARG A 21 3.24 -25.48 -27.59
C ARG A 21 2.27 -24.80 -26.61
N LEU A 22 1.76 -23.61 -26.93
CA LEU A 22 0.82 -22.86 -26.09
C LEU A 22 -0.66 -23.20 -26.33
N MET A 23 -0.98 -24.02 -27.35
CA MET A 23 -2.38 -24.37 -27.67
C MET A 23 -2.84 -25.72 -27.11
N SER A 24 -1.95 -26.57 -26.56
CA SER A 24 -2.35 -27.88 -26.02
C SER A 24 -2.82 -27.87 -24.57
N GLU A 25 -2.80 -26.73 -23.88
CA GLU A 25 -3.27 -26.61 -22.49
C GLU A 25 -4.66 -25.98 -22.37
N MET A 26 -5.26 -25.56 -23.48
CA MET A 26 -6.64 -25.05 -23.51
C MET A 26 -7.51 -25.93 -24.40
N GLY A 27 -7.92 -27.09 -23.88
CA GLY A 27 -8.86 -27.93 -24.60
C GLY A 27 -9.21 -29.26 -23.93
N SER A 28 -10.05 -29.25 -22.91
CA SER A 28 -11.08 -30.29 -22.74
C SER A 28 -12.21 -29.78 -21.84
N GLY A 29 -13.46 -29.83 -22.32
CA GLY A 29 -14.64 -29.34 -21.63
C GLY A 29 -15.39 -30.37 -20.75
N VAL A 30 -16.12 -29.82 -19.76
CA VAL A 30 -17.53 -30.06 -19.30
C VAL A 30 -17.98 -31.52 -19.07
N ALA A 31 -18.65 -32.01 -18.00
CA ALA A 31 -19.19 -31.65 -16.66
C ALA A 31 -19.73 -32.99 -16.02
N PRO A 32 -20.61 -33.11 -14.98
CA PRO A 32 -21.01 -32.27 -13.83
C PRO A 32 -20.90 -33.00 -12.44
N ASP A 33 -21.29 -32.29 -11.37
CA ASP A 33 -21.74 -32.78 -10.05
C ASP A 33 -20.89 -33.76 -9.21
N LYS A 34 -20.10 -33.19 -8.29
CA LYS A 34 -20.04 -33.68 -6.91
C LYS A 34 -20.07 -32.51 -5.93
N ALA A 35 -21.14 -32.47 -5.14
CA ALA A 35 -21.27 -31.60 -3.97
C ALA A 35 -20.00 -31.70 -3.11
N PHE A 36 -19.22 -30.62 -3.08
CA PHE A 36 -18.14 -30.50 -2.11
C PHE A 36 -18.80 -30.17 -0.78
N LYS A 37 -18.87 -31.19 0.08
CA LYS A 37 -19.20 -31.01 1.49
C LYS A 37 -18.21 -30.01 2.07
N THR A 38 -18.76 -28.99 2.70
CA THR A 38 -18.06 -28.05 3.57
C THR A 38 -17.49 -28.81 4.76
N ASP A 39 -16.25 -29.28 4.65
CA ASP A 39 -15.41 -29.53 5.82
C ASP A 39 -14.83 -28.19 6.24
N ALA A 40 -15.67 -27.40 6.90
CA ALA A 40 -15.24 -26.31 7.74
C ALA A 40 -14.68 -26.92 9.03
N THR A 41 -13.47 -27.48 8.98
CA THR A 41 -12.74 -27.90 10.18
C THR A 41 -11.23 -27.87 9.93
N GLU A 42 -10.52 -27.18 10.82
CA GLU A 42 -9.07 -27.24 11.06
C GLU A 42 -8.11 -26.58 10.05
N ALA A 43 -8.49 -25.41 9.53
CA ALA A 43 -7.51 -24.43 9.07
C ALA A 43 -8.02 -23.00 9.30
N GLU A 44 -8.27 -22.64 10.56
CA GLU A 44 -7.88 -21.29 10.98
C GLU A 44 -6.35 -21.24 10.86
N ALA A 45 -5.90 -21.07 9.62
CA ALA A 45 -4.52 -20.80 9.28
C ALA A 45 -4.10 -19.66 10.18
N LYS A 46 -3.05 -19.87 10.98
CA LYS A 46 -2.35 -18.78 11.66
C LYS A 46 -2.08 -17.73 10.58
N ALA A 47 -2.85 -16.66 10.56
CA ALA A 47 -2.72 -15.62 9.56
C ALA A 47 -1.28 -15.14 9.64
N LYS A 48 -0.58 -15.11 8.50
CA LYS A 48 0.77 -14.56 8.47
C LYS A 48 0.72 -13.15 9.06
N PRO A 49 1.67 -12.76 9.91
CA PRO A 49 1.70 -11.40 10.45
C PRO A 49 1.71 -10.40 9.29
N PHE A 50 1.14 -9.21 9.52
CA PHE A 50 1.06 -8.17 8.49
C PHE A 50 2.45 -7.82 7.93
N HIS A 51 3.44 -7.74 8.81
CA HIS A 51 4.85 -7.53 8.53
C HIS A 51 5.69 -8.38 9.50
N GLU A 52 6.86 -8.84 9.03
CA GLU A 52 7.82 -9.59 9.84
C GLU A 52 9.23 -9.14 9.48
N TYR A 53 10.02 -8.79 10.49
CA TYR A 53 11.42 -8.41 10.30
C TYR A 53 12.20 -9.53 9.63
N GLN A 54 12.93 -9.18 8.57
CA GLN A 54 13.88 -10.06 7.91
C GLN A 54 15.29 -9.56 8.16
N LYS A 55 16.22 -10.42 8.56
CA LYS A 55 17.59 -9.97 8.87
C LYS A 55 18.32 -9.42 7.63
N GLU A 56 18.17 -10.11 6.50
CA GLU A 56 18.90 -9.85 5.25
C GLU A 56 17.96 -10.07 4.04
N PRO A 57 16.86 -9.30 3.91
CA PRO A 57 15.83 -9.51 2.87
C PRO A 57 16.40 -9.46 1.44
N TRP A 58 17.46 -8.69 1.22
CA TRP A 58 18.17 -8.58 -0.05
C TRP A 58 18.85 -9.88 -0.53
N LEU A 59 18.98 -10.90 0.33
CA LEU A 59 19.46 -12.23 -0.05
C LEU A 59 18.31 -13.20 -0.41
N ALA A 60 17.07 -12.87 -0.03
CA ALA A 60 15.91 -13.75 -0.15
C ALA A 60 14.92 -13.31 -1.24
N GLU A 61 14.87 -12.03 -1.59
CA GLU A 61 13.99 -11.53 -2.65
C GLU A 61 14.56 -11.89 -4.04
N PRO A 62 13.86 -12.71 -4.86
CA PRO A 62 14.35 -13.16 -6.17
C PRO A 62 14.25 -12.07 -7.27
N ALA A 63 13.84 -10.86 -6.91
CA ALA A 63 13.68 -9.76 -7.84
C ALA A 63 15.05 -9.12 -8.11
N SER A 64 15.80 -9.70 -9.05
CA SER A 64 16.98 -9.15 -9.73
C SER A 64 18.34 -9.39 -9.06
N GLU A 65 19.26 -9.93 -9.86
CA GLU A 65 20.72 -9.95 -9.61
C GLU A 65 21.32 -8.55 -9.26
N MET A 66 20.53 -7.46 -9.34
CA MET A 66 20.93 -6.07 -9.05
C MET A 66 20.95 -5.67 -7.56
N PHE A 67 20.25 -6.38 -6.66
CA PHE A 67 20.09 -5.95 -5.26
C PHE A 67 20.70 -6.92 -4.26
N ASN A 68 21.94 -7.37 -4.52
CA ASN A 68 22.64 -8.32 -3.66
C ASN A 68 23.26 -7.70 -2.38
N ASN A 69 22.94 -6.45 -2.07
CA ASN A 69 23.45 -5.75 -0.90
C ASN A 69 22.41 -4.82 -0.28
N HIS A 70 22.65 -4.48 0.99
CA HIS A 70 21.77 -3.67 1.83
C HIS A 70 21.52 -2.26 1.29
N GLU A 71 22.54 -1.56 0.78
CA GLU A 71 22.43 -0.19 0.27
C GLU A 71 21.50 -0.13 -0.94
N HIS A 72 21.69 -1.03 -1.91
CA HIS A 72 20.84 -1.14 -3.08
C HIS A 72 19.39 -1.50 -2.72
N TYR A 73 19.20 -2.37 -1.73
CA TYR A 73 17.86 -2.74 -1.24
C TYR A 73 17.12 -1.53 -0.65
N VAL A 74 17.78 -0.76 0.21
CA VAL A 74 17.20 0.45 0.79
C VAL A 74 16.89 1.48 -0.29
N ALA A 75 17.83 1.75 -1.21
CA ALA A 75 17.61 2.68 -2.31
C ALA A 75 16.44 2.25 -3.21
N TYR A 76 16.32 0.96 -3.52
CA TYR A 76 15.23 0.40 -4.29
C TYR A 76 13.87 0.59 -3.58
N LYS A 77 13.78 0.23 -2.30
CA LYS A 77 12.54 0.39 -1.50
C LYS A 77 12.12 1.86 -1.42
N LYS A 78 13.06 2.81 -1.32
CA LYS A 78 12.76 4.26 -1.35
C LYS A 78 12.15 4.70 -2.68
N ILE A 79 12.75 4.28 -3.80
CA ILE A 79 12.23 4.59 -5.14
C ILE A 79 10.83 3.98 -5.32
N PHE A 80 10.66 2.72 -4.94
CA PHE A 80 9.39 2.03 -5.05
C PHE A 80 8.31 2.69 -4.17
N SER A 81 8.63 3.02 -2.92
CA SER A 81 7.73 3.78 -2.04
C SER A 81 7.32 5.11 -2.65
N ALA A 82 8.25 5.85 -3.26
CA ALA A 82 7.92 7.13 -3.90
C ALA A 82 6.96 6.96 -5.09
N MET A 83 7.17 5.92 -5.91
CA MET A 83 6.26 5.59 -7.02
C MET A 83 4.88 5.16 -6.53
N GLU A 84 4.81 4.33 -5.48
CA GLU A 84 3.55 3.91 -4.86
C GLU A 84 2.78 5.08 -4.29
N LEU A 85 3.44 6.00 -3.60
CA LEU A 85 2.80 7.19 -3.01
C LEU A 85 2.27 8.14 -4.08
N ASP A 86 2.98 8.33 -5.19
CA ASP A 86 2.48 9.15 -6.30
C ASP A 86 1.27 8.52 -6.99
N LEU A 87 1.26 7.19 -7.14
CA LEU A 87 0.08 6.48 -7.63
C LEU A 87 -1.08 6.54 -6.62
N MET A 88 -0.79 6.37 -5.33
CA MET A 88 -1.77 6.47 -4.25
C MET A 88 -2.41 7.86 -4.22
N ARG A 89 -1.64 8.93 -4.47
CA ARG A 89 -2.17 10.30 -4.62
C ARG A 89 -3.24 10.37 -5.70
N ILE A 90 -2.96 9.85 -6.90
CA ILE A 90 -3.92 9.83 -8.03
C ILE A 90 -5.17 9.01 -7.66
N THR A 91 -4.98 7.85 -7.03
CA THR A 91 -6.08 6.98 -6.58
C THR A 91 -6.92 7.67 -5.50
N TYR A 92 -6.29 8.39 -4.58
CA TYR A 92 -6.98 9.16 -3.55
C TYR A 92 -7.74 10.35 -4.14
N ASP A 93 -7.19 11.05 -5.13
CA ASP A 93 -7.91 12.11 -5.86
C ASP A 93 -9.18 11.57 -6.54
N ALA A 94 -9.12 10.35 -7.09
CA ALA A 94 -10.30 9.67 -7.65
C ALA A 94 -11.35 9.35 -6.57
N TYR A 95 -10.93 8.82 -5.43
CA TYR A 95 -11.82 8.61 -4.27
C TYR A 95 -12.46 9.94 -3.80
N ARG A 96 -11.67 11.02 -3.69
CA ARG A 96 -12.17 12.33 -3.27
C ARG A 96 -13.20 12.90 -4.25
N LYS A 97 -13.04 12.64 -5.55
CA LYS A 97 -14.02 13.02 -6.56
C LYS A 97 -15.33 12.23 -6.41
N GLU A 98 -15.26 10.91 -6.24
CA GLU A 98 -16.45 10.08 -5.99
C GLU A 98 -17.18 10.50 -4.70
N LEU A 99 -16.44 10.82 -3.65
CA LEU A 99 -17.00 11.34 -2.40
C LEU A 99 -17.68 12.70 -2.62
N ALA A 100 -17.12 13.59 -3.43
CA ALA A 100 -17.75 14.87 -3.75
C ALA A 100 -19.05 14.73 -4.56
N ASP A 101 -19.12 13.71 -5.44
CA ASP A 101 -20.31 13.44 -6.24
C ASP A 101 -21.45 12.80 -5.41
N THR A 102 -21.11 12.01 -4.37
CA THR A 102 -22.07 11.24 -3.57
C THR A 102 -22.41 11.86 -2.21
N HIS A 103 -21.45 12.52 -1.58
CA HIS A 103 -21.52 13.11 -0.24
C HIS A 103 -20.80 14.48 -0.20
N PRO A 104 -21.27 15.49 -0.97
CA PRO A 104 -20.60 16.77 -1.13
C PRO A 104 -20.37 17.51 0.21
N GLU A 105 -21.28 17.36 1.17
CA GLU A 105 -21.16 17.93 2.51
C GLU A 105 -19.94 17.37 3.28
N ILE A 106 -19.65 16.09 3.10
CA ILE A 106 -18.51 15.41 3.73
C ILE A 106 -17.22 15.75 2.98
N ALA A 107 -17.26 15.72 1.64
CA ALA A 107 -16.10 15.98 0.80
C ALA A 107 -15.46 17.37 1.00
N SER A 108 -16.27 18.34 1.43
CA SER A 108 -15.86 19.71 1.74
C SER A 108 -15.09 19.84 3.06
N LYS A 109 -15.12 18.81 3.93
CA LYS A 109 -14.46 18.81 5.23
C LYS A 109 -13.02 18.32 5.13
N ASN A 110 -12.20 18.77 6.07
CA ASN A 110 -10.83 18.30 6.21
C ASN A 110 -10.81 17.02 7.03
N PHE A 111 -10.29 15.95 6.43
CA PHE A 111 -9.96 14.71 7.11
C PHE A 111 -8.73 14.09 6.44
N SER A 112 -8.05 13.22 7.17
CA SER A 112 -6.98 12.38 6.63
C SER A 112 -7.31 10.89 6.83
N PHE A 113 -6.39 10.02 6.46
CA PHE A 113 -6.48 8.59 6.67
C PHE A 113 -5.13 7.95 6.99
N THR A 114 -5.19 6.76 7.59
CA THR A 114 -4.06 5.90 7.95
C THR A 114 -4.48 4.43 7.88
N LEU A 115 -3.63 3.49 8.31
CA LEU A 115 -4.01 2.09 8.53
C LEU A 115 -4.23 1.82 10.01
N ASP A 116 -5.34 1.16 10.35
CA ASP A 116 -5.57 0.63 11.69
C ASP A 116 -4.85 -0.70 11.93
N GLU A 117 -4.96 -1.23 13.14
CA GLU A 117 -4.30 -2.47 13.59
C GLU A 117 -4.72 -3.70 12.76
N ASP A 118 -5.92 -3.69 12.17
CA ASP A 118 -6.43 -4.74 11.26
C ASP A 118 -6.06 -4.51 9.79
N ALA A 119 -5.19 -3.52 9.52
CA ALA A 119 -4.82 -3.03 8.20
C ALA A 119 -5.99 -2.54 7.34
N SER A 120 -7.11 -2.14 7.96
CA SER A 120 -8.14 -1.34 7.30
C SER A 120 -7.74 0.13 7.25
N LEU A 121 -8.33 0.89 6.32
CA LEU A 121 -8.15 2.33 6.27
C LEU A 121 -8.95 2.99 7.41
N LYS A 122 -8.29 3.84 8.19
CA LYS A 122 -8.87 4.55 9.33
C LYS A 122 -8.88 6.04 9.05
N ILE A 123 -10.00 6.71 9.31
CA ILE A 123 -10.12 8.17 9.16
C ILE A 123 -9.45 8.89 10.33
N ILE A 124 -8.75 9.99 10.02
CA ILE A 124 -8.23 10.93 11.01
C ILE A 124 -9.04 12.22 10.90
N ASP A 125 -9.75 12.56 11.97
CA ASP A 125 -10.53 13.80 12.10
C ASP A 125 -9.78 14.78 13.02
N TYR A 126 -8.96 15.64 12.42
CA TYR A 126 -8.12 16.57 13.18
C TYR A 126 -8.92 17.63 13.94
N ASP A 127 -10.00 18.11 13.32
CA ASP A 127 -10.74 19.28 13.80
C ASP A 127 -11.97 18.89 14.63
N ASN A 128 -12.19 17.59 14.85
CA ASN A 128 -13.46 17.04 15.37
C ASN A 128 -14.67 17.60 14.59
N ASN A 129 -14.51 17.74 13.27
CA ASN A 129 -15.49 18.38 12.39
C ASN A 129 -16.46 17.36 11.77
N LEU A 130 -16.19 16.06 11.94
CA LEU A 130 -17.03 14.97 11.48
C LEU A 130 -17.94 14.48 12.60
N THR A 131 -19.22 14.37 12.30
CA THR A 131 -20.18 13.62 13.12
C THR A 131 -19.88 12.12 13.04
N GLU A 132 -20.38 11.34 14.00
CA GLU A 132 -20.22 9.88 14.00
C GLU A 132 -20.81 9.22 12.75
N THR A 133 -21.92 9.75 12.23
CA THR A 133 -22.50 9.28 10.95
C THR A 133 -21.55 9.54 9.78
N GLU A 134 -20.93 10.72 9.71
CA GLU A 134 -20.00 11.06 8.63
C GLU A 134 -18.71 10.23 8.73
N LYS A 135 -18.21 9.97 9.94
CA LYS A 135 -17.07 9.06 10.15
C LYS A 135 -17.40 7.64 9.68
N ALA A 136 -18.61 7.14 9.96
CA ALA A 136 -19.05 5.84 9.49
C ALA A 136 -19.11 5.76 7.96
N ILE A 137 -19.70 6.78 7.31
CA ILE A 137 -19.76 6.87 5.84
C ILE A 137 -18.35 6.91 5.22
N LEU A 138 -17.45 7.74 5.77
CA LEU A 138 -16.08 7.84 5.29
C LEU A 138 -15.33 6.52 5.47
N THR A 139 -15.42 5.91 6.65
CA THR A 139 -14.77 4.64 6.96
C THR A 139 -15.24 3.53 6.02
N GLU A 140 -16.55 3.45 5.77
CA GLU A 140 -17.13 2.47 4.84
C GLU A 140 -16.71 2.74 3.40
N SER A 141 -16.87 3.97 2.91
CA SER A 141 -16.58 4.33 1.52
C SER A 141 -15.10 4.17 1.17
N ILE A 142 -14.19 4.64 2.03
CA ILE A 142 -12.75 4.55 1.75
C ILE A 142 -12.27 3.10 1.76
N ASN A 143 -12.79 2.25 2.64
CA ASN A 143 -12.44 0.83 2.67
C ASN A 143 -13.06 0.01 1.54
N LYS A 144 -14.15 0.49 0.92
CA LYS A 144 -14.71 -0.09 -0.30
C LYS A 144 -13.84 0.18 -1.52
N PHE A 145 -13.04 1.25 -1.51
CA PHE A 145 -12.10 1.61 -2.55
C PHE A 145 -10.83 0.70 -2.49
N GLN A 146 -10.95 -0.52 -3.01
CA GLN A 146 -9.97 -1.61 -2.80
C GLN A 146 -8.56 -1.25 -3.28
N GLU A 147 -8.45 -0.51 -4.38
CA GLU A 147 -7.18 -0.09 -4.94
C GLU A 147 -6.41 0.80 -3.95
N LEU A 148 -7.08 1.77 -3.33
CA LEU A 148 -6.48 2.66 -2.34
C LEU A 148 -6.03 1.87 -1.10
N LYS A 149 -6.89 0.96 -0.63
CA LYS A 149 -6.58 0.10 0.52
C LYS A 149 -5.36 -0.77 0.26
N SER A 150 -5.30 -1.43 -0.89
CA SER A 150 -4.17 -2.28 -1.29
C SER A 150 -2.86 -1.49 -1.41
N MET A 151 -2.91 -0.29 -2.00
CA MET A 151 -1.75 0.60 -2.09
C MET A 151 -1.26 1.02 -0.71
N ALA A 152 -2.16 1.42 0.20
CA ALA A 152 -1.79 1.78 1.57
C ALA A 152 -1.15 0.60 2.31
N GLN A 153 -1.73 -0.59 2.21
CA GLN A 153 -1.18 -1.80 2.84
C GLN A 153 0.21 -2.16 2.30
N THR A 154 0.41 -2.06 0.99
CA THR A 154 1.72 -2.37 0.38
C THR A 154 2.76 -1.33 0.80
N ASN A 155 2.41 -0.05 0.72
CA ASN A 155 3.31 1.01 1.11
C ASN A 155 3.65 0.98 2.61
N ALA A 156 2.70 0.64 3.48
CA ALA A 156 2.96 0.48 4.91
C ALA A 156 4.02 -0.59 5.19
N LYS A 157 3.98 -1.72 4.48
CA LYS A 157 5.02 -2.76 4.57
C LYS A 157 6.36 -2.24 4.07
N THR A 158 6.37 -1.50 2.95
CA THR A 158 7.60 -0.86 2.44
C THR A 158 8.19 0.12 3.45
N ILE A 159 7.36 0.93 4.12
CA ILE A 159 7.81 1.84 5.19
C ILE A 159 8.35 1.05 6.40
N MET A 160 7.69 -0.03 6.82
CA MET A 160 8.17 -0.89 7.91
C MET A 160 9.53 -1.52 7.57
N ASP A 161 9.70 -2.02 6.35
CA ASP A 161 11.00 -2.51 5.85
C ASP A 161 12.07 -1.40 5.88
N LEU A 162 11.71 -0.18 5.49
CA LEU A 162 12.63 0.97 5.54
C LEU A 162 12.97 1.37 6.98
N VAL A 163 12.06 1.29 7.94
CA VAL A 163 12.38 1.53 9.36
C VAL A 163 13.38 0.51 9.89
N ASP A 164 13.23 -0.76 9.49
CA ASP A 164 14.11 -1.83 9.91
C ASP A 164 15.50 -1.76 9.29
N HIS A 165 15.61 -1.24 8.07
CA HIS A 165 16.83 -1.34 7.26
C HIS A 165 17.49 0.01 6.91
N ASP A 166 16.79 1.13 6.85
CA ASP A 166 17.40 2.44 6.59
C ASP A 166 18.08 2.99 7.86
N HIS A 167 19.28 2.50 8.11
CA HIS A 167 20.06 2.89 9.28
C HIS A 167 20.51 4.35 9.24
N ASP A 168 20.61 4.97 8.06
CA ASP A 168 21.03 6.36 7.93
C ASP A 168 19.98 7.31 8.52
N ASN A 169 18.69 7.03 8.28
CA ASN A 169 17.60 7.81 8.82
C ASN A 169 17.18 7.38 10.25
N PHE A 170 17.22 6.09 10.56
CA PHE A 170 16.59 5.56 11.79
C PHE A 170 17.57 4.99 12.82
N GLY A 171 18.76 4.57 12.41
CA GLY A 171 19.78 4.00 13.30
C GLY A 171 19.29 2.81 14.14
N ARG A 172 18.29 2.06 13.66
CA ARG A 172 17.59 0.96 14.38
C ARG A 172 16.86 1.40 15.67
N ARG A 173 16.62 2.70 15.85
CA ARG A 173 16.08 3.23 17.11
C ARG A 173 14.57 3.24 17.18
N TYR A 174 13.86 3.22 16.05
CA TYR A 174 12.41 3.36 16.01
C TYR A 174 11.73 2.01 15.87
N ASN A 175 10.54 1.87 16.44
CA ASN A 175 9.66 0.73 16.24
C ASN A 175 8.39 1.18 15.49
N LEU A 176 8.18 0.64 14.31
CA LEU A 176 6.96 0.83 13.53
C LEU A 176 6.41 -0.53 13.13
N ASN A 177 5.17 -0.80 13.51
CA ASN A 177 4.45 -2.03 13.17
C ASN A 177 2.97 -1.68 12.95
N ILE A 178 2.14 -2.66 12.60
CA ILE A 178 0.73 -2.39 12.30
C ILE A 178 -0.04 -1.86 13.52
N ASP A 179 0.31 -2.31 14.72
CA ASP A 179 -0.35 -1.93 15.98
C ASP A 179 -0.21 -0.43 16.28
N ASN A 180 0.93 0.18 15.91
CA ASN A 180 1.18 1.61 16.15
C ASN A 180 1.12 2.49 14.90
N PHE A 181 0.94 1.91 13.70
CA PHE A 181 1.00 2.65 12.43
C PHE A 181 0.02 3.83 12.39
N HIS A 182 -1.21 3.62 12.87
CA HIS A 182 -2.28 4.64 12.89
C HIS A 182 -1.94 5.91 13.68
N ARG A 183 -0.95 5.84 14.58
CA ARG A 183 -0.50 6.99 15.39
C ARG A 183 0.69 7.70 14.78
N VAL A 184 1.37 7.05 13.84
CA VAL A 184 2.63 7.52 13.30
C VAL A 184 2.44 8.13 11.92
N ILE A 185 1.76 7.42 11.03
CA ILE A 185 1.66 7.77 9.61
C ILE A 185 0.30 8.38 9.30
N ASP A 186 0.33 9.57 8.70
CA ASP A 186 -0.78 10.23 8.04
C ASP A 186 -0.54 10.19 6.52
N TYR A 187 -1.37 9.41 5.81
CA TYR A 187 -1.24 9.26 4.37
C TYR A 187 -1.68 10.47 3.58
N ALA A 188 -2.75 11.18 3.96
CA ALA A 188 -3.17 12.34 3.18
C ALA A 188 -2.12 13.46 3.25
N LYS A 189 -1.50 13.68 4.41
CA LYS A 189 -0.39 14.62 4.56
C LYS A 189 0.82 14.19 3.74
N LEU A 190 1.12 12.89 3.72
CA LEU A 190 2.21 12.32 2.92
C LEU A 190 1.98 12.49 1.41
N ILE A 191 0.80 12.13 0.90
CA ILE A 191 0.54 12.17 -0.55
C ILE A 191 0.24 13.59 -1.06
N ASN A 192 -0.17 14.52 -0.19
CA ASN A 192 -0.39 15.92 -0.57
C ASN A 192 0.89 16.77 -0.55
N THR A 193 2.03 16.22 -0.14
CA THR A 193 3.32 16.88 -0.33
C THR A 193 3.83 16.70 -1.76
N SER A 194 4.86 17.46 -2.17
CA SER A 194 5.47 17.24 -3.48
C SER A 194 6.18 15.89 -3.54
N ALA A 195 6.25 15.26 -4.71
CA ALA A 195 6.97 13.99 -4.90
C ALA A 195 8.43 14.02 -4.37
N LYS A 196 9.09 15.18 -4.44
CA LYS A 196 10.46 15.38 -3.92
C LYS A 196 10.55 15.41 -2.39
N GLN A 197 9.43 15.63 -1.71
CA GLN A 197 9.34 15.79 -0.25
C GLN A 197 8.65 14.59 0.42
N MET A 198 8.11 13.63 -0.34
CA MET A 198 7.44 12.46 0.23
C MET A 198 8.37 11.66 1.14
N GLU A 199 9.63 11.43 0.73
CA GLU A 199 10.60 10.74 1.59
C GLU A 199 10.81 11.49 2.91
N HIS A 200 11.08 12.79 2.80
CA HIS A 200 11.28 13.63 3.98
C HIS A 200 10.07 13.59 4.91
N GLU A 201 8.86 13.66 4.37
CA GLU A 201 7.62 13.70 5.15
C GLU A 201 7.38 12.40 5.93
N TRP A 202 7.49 11.21 5.31
CA TRP A 202 7.27 9.97 6.06
C TRP A 202 8.39 9.72 7.08
N VAL A 203 9.65 10.10 6.77
CA VAL A 203 10.75 10.05 7.73
C VAL A 203 10.48 10.96 8.93
N GLN A 204 10.02 12.20 8.71
CA GLN A 204 9.70 13.15 9.77
C GLN A 204 8.55 12.67 10.66
N GLN A 205 7.50 12.09 10.07
CA GLN A 205 6.37 11.54 10.84
C GLN A 205 6.84 10.41 11.78
N ILE A 206 7.70 9.52 11.31
CA ILE A 206 8.28 8.45 12.14
C ILE A 206 9.15 9.03 13.25
N GLN A 207 10.07 9.93 12.91
CA GLN A 207 10.98 10.53 13.90
C GLN A 207 10.23 11.33 14.97
N SER A 208 9.07 11.89 14.64
CA SER A 208 8.27 12.70 15.57
C SER A 208 7.31 11.87 16.42
N ASN A 209 6.74 10.80 15.86
CA ASN A 209 5.58 10.12 16.44
C ASN A 209 5.86 8.67 16.88
N ALA A 210 6.85 8.00 16.29
CA ALA A 210 7.12 6.60 16.61
C ALA A 210 7.91 6.45 17.92
N GLU A 211 7.57 5.40 18.67
CA GLU A 211 8.31 5.07 19.89
C GLU A 211 9.73 4.57 19.57
N THR A 212 10.65 4.88 20.47
CA THR A 212 12.02 4.36 20.38
C THR A 212 12.12 2.96 21.02
N LYS A 213 12.97 2.08 20.48
CA LYS A 213 13.21 0.75 21.06
C LYS A 213 13.77 0.83 22.50
N SER A 214 14.42 1.94 22.87
CA SER A 214 14.84 2.22 24.24
C SER A 214 13.67 2.56 25.20
N SER A 215 12.59 3.18 24.73
CA SER A 215 11.42 3.44 25.57
C SER A 215 10.61 2.16 25.84
N LEU A 216 10.58 1.22 24.89
CA LEU A 216 9.93 -0.08 25.07
C LEU A 216 10.58 -0.93 26.18
N SER A 217 11.89 -0.81 26.38
CA SER A 217 12.63 -1.56 27.40
C SER A 217 12.41 -1.03 28.82
N ILE A 218 11.96 0.22 28.97
CA ILE A 218 11.63 0.82 30.27
C ILE A 218 10.23 0.40 30.72
N SER A 219 9.27 0.30 29.79
CA SER A 219 7.87 -0.07 30.10
C SER A 219 7.67 -1.53 30.53
N VAL A 220 8.59 -2.45 30.20
CA VAL A 220 8.51 -3.87 30.61
C VAL A 220 9.05 -4.09 32.04
N LEU A 221 9.68 -3.08 32.65
CA LEU A 221 10.28 -3.16 33.99
C LEU A 221 9.53 -2.34 35.06
N ALA A 222 8.34 -1.82 34.74
CA ALA A 222 7.50 -1.01 35.65
C ALA A 222 6.26 -1.76 36.14
#